data_AF-A0A7V8TVX1-F1
#
_entry.id   AF-A0A7V8TVX1-F1
#
_cell.length_a   1.000
_cell.length_b   1.000
_cell.length_c   1.000
_cell.angle_alpha   90.00
_cell.angle_beta   90.00
_cell.angle_gamma   90.00
#
_symmetry.space_group_name_H-M   'P 1'
#
loop_
_entity.id
_entity.type
_entity.pdbx_description
1 polymer ?
#
loop_
_entity_poly.entity_id
_entity_poly.type
_entity_poly.pdbx_seq_one_letter_code
_entity_poly.pdbx_strand_id
1 'polypeptide(L)'
;MKLKNIPADIRSKSIIDAQDEIKEIINKLEDKELKLEDSMEKYNRMIQLNDHIQEEFKKKLKKIRSLSPEINNKNIFNHSK
;
A
#
# COMPACT_ATOMS: atom_id res chain seq x y z
N MET A 1 -3.39 -13.91 -9.30
CA MET A 1 -4.30 -13.12 -8.42
C MET A 1 -4.90 -12.03 -9.28
N LYS A 2 -6.23 -11.83 -9.24
CA LYS A 2 -6.90 -10.78 -10.02
C LYS A 2 -6.24 -9.44 -9.69
N LEU A 3 -5.81 -8.69 -10.71
CA LEU A 3 -5.39 -7.30 -10.56
C LEU A 3 -6.60 -6.58 -9.94
N LYS A 4 -6.52 -6.23 -8.66
CA LYS A 4 -7.48 -5.29 -8.08
C LYS A 4 -7.36 -4.02 -8.92
N ASN A 5 -8.46 -3.55 -9.49
CA ASN A 5 -8.47 -2.33 -10.29
C ASN A 5 -8.20 -1.15 -9.37
N ILE A 6 -6.92 -0.84 -9.14
CA ILE A 6 -6.50 0.36 -8.43
C ILE A 6 -6.86 1.56 -9.33
N PRO A 7 -7.64 2.54 -8.83
CA PRO A 7 -7.95 3.78 -9.55
C PRO A 7 -6.72 4.54 -10.06
N ALA A 8 -6.89 5.28 -11.17
CA ALA A 8 -5.78 5.98 -11.83
C ALA A 8 -5.13 7.05 -10.94
N ASP A 9 -5.94 7.76 -10.16
CA ASP A 9 -5.49 8.79 -9.21
C ASP A 9 -4.61 8.19 -8.09
N ILE A 10 -4.92 6.97 -7.63
CA ILE A 10 -4.08 6.26 -6.66
C ILE A 10 -2.76 5.83 -7.31
N ARG A 11 -2.79 5.31 -8.54
CA ARG A 11 -1.58 4.85 -9.24
C ARG A 11 -0.55 5.96 -9.44
N SER A 12 -0.99 7.21 -9.57
CA SER A 12 -0.11 8.38 -9.70
C SER A 12 0.49 8.88 -8.39
N LYS A 13 0.00 8.42 -7.23
CA LYS A 13 0.51 8.89 -5.92
C LYS A 13 1.88 8.30 -5.61
N SER A 14 2.73 9.10 -4.97
CA SER A 14 3.92 8.57 -4.31
C SER A 14 3.56 7.75 -3.07
N ILE A 15 4.50 6.97 -2.54
CA ILE A 15 4.29 6.25 -1.27
C ILE A 15 3.99 7.22 -0.13
N ILE A 16 4.63 8.40 -0.11
CA ILE A 16 4.43 9.40 0.95
C ILE A 16 3.02 9.96 0.87
N ASP A 17 2.59 10.39 -0.32
CA ASP A 17 1.24 10.94 -0.52
C ASP A 17 0.15 9.92 -0.18
N ALA A 18 0.37 8.64 -0.53
CA ALA A 18 -0.56 7.57 -0.19
C ALA A 18 -0.60 7.31 1.32
N GLN A 19 0.54 7.37 2.01
CA GLN A 19 0.60 7.23 3.47
C GLN A 19 -0.09 8.39 4.19
N ASP A 20 0.08 9.62 3.70
CA ASP A 20 -0.56 10.79 4.30
C ASP A 20 -2.09 10.75 4.14
N GLU A 21 -2.59 10.33 2.97
CA GLU A 21 -4.03 10.11 2.78
C GLU A 21 -4.57 8.98 3.67
N ILE A 22 -3.82 7.89 3.88
CA ILE A 22 -4.20 6.83 4.82
C ILE A 22 -4.32 7.40 6.24
N LYS A 23 -3.38 8.25 6.70
CA LYS A 23 -3.46 8.87 8.03
C LYS A 23 -4.72 9.72 8.17
N GLU A 24 -5.04 10.52 7.16
CA GLU A 24 -6.28 11.32 7.15
C GLU A 24 -7.53 10.44 7.20
N ILE A 25 -7.54 9.32 6.47
CA ILE A 25 -8.64 8.36 6.50
C ILE A 25 -8.79 7.72 7.87
N ILE A 26 -7.69 7.27 8.50
CA ILE A 26 -7.71 6.68 9.84
C ILE A 26 -8.31 7.67 10.85
N ASN A 27 -7.85 8.93 10.85
CA ASN A 27 -8.40 9.96 11.74
C ASN A 27 -9.91 10.12 11.57
N LYS A 28 -10.41 10.04 10.33
CA LYS A 28 -11.85 10.10 10.07
C LYS A 28 -12.56 8.83 10.54
N LEU A 29 -11.97 7.64 10.35
CA LEU A 29 -12.54 6.35 10.73
C LEU A 29 -12.49 6.05 12.25
N GLU A 30 -11.68 6.79 13.00
CA GLU A 30 -11.64 6.73 14.47
C GLU A 30 -12.52 7.79 15.14
N ASP A 31 -13.10 8.71 14.35
CA ASP A 31 -14.01 9.73 14.85
C ASP A 31 -15.32 9.11 15.38
N LYS A 32 -15.86 9.67 16.46
CA LYS A 32 -17.07 9.18 17.14
C LYS A 32 -18.35 9.51 16.37
N GLU A 33 -18.32 10.47 15.45
CA GLU A 33 -19.48 10.94 14.67
C GLU A 33 -19.51 10.38 13.22
N LEU A 34 -19.14 9.12 13.05
CA LEU A 34 -19.07 8.49 11.72
C LEU A 34 -20.44 8.10 11.15
N LYS A 35 -20.74 8.59 9.94
CA LYS A 35 -21.82 8.09 9.09
C LYS A 35 -21.38 6.81 8.37
N LEU A 36 -22.25 5.81 8.34
CA LEU A 36 -21.93 4.46 7.84
C LEU A 36 -21.48 4.46 6.37
N GLU A 37 -22.20 5.18 5.51
CA GLU A 37 -21.91 5.26 4.07
C GLU A 37 -20.55 5.88 3.80
N ASP A 38 -20.24 6.99 4.46
CA ASP A 38 -18.95 7.68 4.34
C ASP A 38 -17.79 6.82 4.85
N SER A 39 -18.04 5.97 5.86
CA SER A 39 -17.03 5.07 6.43
C SER A 39 -16.67 3.93 5.48
N MET A 40 -17.64 3.37 4.75
CA MET A 40 -17.37 2.31 3.77
C MET A 40 -16.54 2.80 2.60
N GLU A 41 -16.83 3.99 2.07
CA GLU A 41 -16.05 4.59 0.99
C GLU A 41 -14.61 4.85 1.43
N LYS A 42 -14.42 5.49 2.59
CA LYS A 42 -13.09 5.75 3.17
C LYS A 42 -12.31 4.47 3.44
N TYR A 43 -12.97 3.44 3.98
CA TYR A 43 -12.32 2.15 4.19
C TYR A 43 -11.85 1.51 2.89
N ASN A 44 -12.72 1.46 1.87
CA ASN A 44 -12.37 0.91 0.56
C ASN A 44 -11.21 1.68 -0.09
N ARG A 45 -11.23 3.01 0.04
CA ARG A 45 -10.15 3.91 -0.38
C ARG A 45 -8.82 3.56 0.30
N MET A 46 -8.84 3.37 1.62
CA MET A 46 -7.66 2.96 2.40
C MET A 46 -7.09 1.62 1.93
N ILE A 47 -7.95 0.63 1.64
CA ILE A 47 -7.50 -0.67 1.12
C ILE A 47 -6.79 -0.51 -0.24
N GLN A 48 -7.33 0.31 -1.14
CA GLN A 48 -6.71 0.56 -2.45
C GLN A 48 -5.35 1.28 -2.32
N LEU A 49 -5.25 2.27 -1.41
CA LEU A 49 -3.98 2.95 -1.11
C LEU A 49 -2.94 1.98 -0.56
N ASN A 50 -3.34 1.08 0.33
CA ASN A 50 -2.44 0.07 0.90
C ASN A 50 -1.96 -0.94 -0.17
N ASP A 51 -2.87 -1.40 -1.04
CA ASP A 51 -2.51 -2.26 -2.17
C ASP A 51 -1.49 -1.56 -3.10
N HIS A 52 -1.67 -0.27 -3.38
CA HIS A 52 -0.72 0.53 -4.18
C HIS A 52 0.66 0.63 -3.53
N ILE A 53 0.71 0.95 -2.23
CA ILE A 53 1.97 1.02 -1.48
C ILE A 53 2.72 -0.32 -1.52
N GLN A 54 2.00 -1.44 -1.36
CA GLN A 54 2.61 -2.77 -1.45
C GLN A 54 3.22 -3.03 -2.85
N GLU A 55 2.53 -2.65 -3.92
CA GLU A 55 3.05 -2.78 -5.28
C GLU A 55 4.28 -1.89 -5.50
N GLU A 56 4.30 -0.67 -4.98
CA GLU A 56 5.46 0.22 -5.05
C GLU A 56 6.66 -0.35 -4.28
N PHE A 57 6.47 -0.95 -3.10
CA PHE A 57 7.54 -1.64 -2.40
C PHE A 57 8.07 -2.84 -3.16
N LYS A 58 7.20 -3.65 -3.80
CA LYS A 58 7.63 -4.76 -4.66
C LYS A 58 8.48 -4.26 -5.84
N LYS A 59 8.09 -3.15 -6.48
CA LYS A 59 8.88 -2.53 -7.58
C LYS A 59 10.24 -2.06 -7.08
N LYS A 60 10.29 -1.35 -5.95
CA LYS A 60 11.56 -0.90 -5.33
C LYS A 60 12.45 -2.09 -4.98
N LEU A 61 11.91 -3.15 -4.40
CA LEU A 61 12.65 -4.37 -4.11
C LEU A 61 13.24 -5.02 -5.37
N LYS A 62 12.46 -5.13 -6.45
CA LYS A 62 12.96 -5.64 -7.74
C LYS A 62 14.12 -4.79 -8.26
N LYS A 63 14.02 -3.46 -8.16
CA LYS A 63 15.10 -2.55 -8.55
C LYS A 63 16.35 -2.73 -7.68
N ILE A 64 16.21 -2.84 -6.37
CA ILE A 64 17.33 -3.11 -5.46
C ILE A 64 18.01 -4.44 -5.81
N ARG A 65 17.25 -5.52 -6.03
CA ARG A 65 17.79 -6.82 -6.44
C ARG A 65 18.55 -6.75 -7.76
N SER A 66 18.10 -5.92 -8.70
CA SER A 66 18.80 -5.74 -9.98
C SER A 66 20.14 -5.01 -9.85
N LEU A 67 20.36 -4.25 -8.77
CA LEU A 67 21.63 -3.53 -8.52
C LEU A 67 22.72 -4.41 -7.89
N SER A 68 22.37 -5.56 -7.30
CA SER A 68 23.34 -6.51 -6.76
C SER A 68 22.91 -7.94 -7.12
N PRO A 69 23.40 -8.47 -8.26
CA PRO A 69 23.06 -9.81 -8.76
C PRO A 69 23.32 -10.93 -7.74
N GLU A 70 24.24 -10.72 -6.81
CA GLU A 70 24.64 -11.67 -5.76
C GLU A 70 23.55 -11.89 -4.69
N ILE A 71 22.60 -10.96 -4.53
CA ILE A 71 21.53 -11.05 -3.53
C ILE A 71 20.45 -12.08 -3.93
N ASN A 72 20.35 -12.46 -5.21
CA ASN A 72 19.37 -13.45 -5.67
C ASN A 72 19.57 -14.86 -5.09
N ASN A 73 20.75 -15.17 -4.54
CA ASN A 73 21.07 -16.50 -4.00
C ASN A 73 20.95 -16.65 -2.47
N LYS A 74 20.61 -15.59 -1.72
CA LYS A 74 20.37 -15.70 -0.27
C LYS A 74 18.90 -15.46 0.01
N ASN A 75 18.19 -16.52 0.40
CA ASN A 75 16.87 -16.44 1.03
C ASN A 75 16.94 -15.58 2.29
N ILE A 76 16.73 -14.27 2.18
CA ILE A 76 16.80 -13.32 3.32
C ILE A 76 15.53 -13.33 4.18
N PHE A 77 14.57 -14.21 3.89
CA PHE A 77 13.35 -14.36 4.69
C PHE A 77 13.03 -15.83 4.93
N ASN A 78 13.97 -16.57 5.52
CA ASN A 78 13.59 -17.77 6.25
C ASN A 78 13.12 -17.30 7.63
N HIS A 79 11.81 -17.38 7.85
CA HIS A 79 11.14 -17.13 9.12
C HIS A 79 11.90 -17.78 10.28
N SER A 80 12.32 -16.95 11.24
CA SER A 80 12.59 -17.42 12.60
C SER A 80 11.29 -18.03 13.15
N LYS A 81 11.39 -19.32 13.48
CA LYS A 81 10.36 -20.13 14.15
C LYS A 81 9.98 -19.55 15.50
#